data_AF-A0A519PQ43-F1
#
_entry.id   AF-A0A519PQ43-F1
#
_cell.length_a   1.000
_cell.length_b   1.000
_cell.length_c   1.000
_cell.angle_alpha   90.00
_cell.angle_beta   90.00
_cell.angle_gamma   90.00
#
_symmetry.space_group_name_H-M   'P 1'
#
loop_
_entity.id
_entity.type
_entity.pdbx_description
1 polymer ?
#
loop_
_entity_poly.entity_id
_entity_poly.type
_entity_poly.pdbx_seq_one_letter_code
_entity_poly.pdbx_strand_id
1 'polypeptide(L)' 'AGRRLSQADLAAAAHLSVLDYFGEIAWANWPALKIWYSKLKSRPCFRPLLSDRFAGVQAASWYDDLDF' A
#
# COMPACT_ATOMS: atom_id res chain seq x y z
N ALA A 1 15.06 9.77 -4.38
CA ALA A 1 13.62 10.10 -4.41
C ALA A 1 13.45 11.54 -3.96
N GLY A 2 12.75 12.38 -4.71
CA GLY A 2 12.60 13.81 -4.40
C GLY A 2 11.21 14.26 -4.81
N ARG A 3 11.09 15.35 -5.57
CA ARG A 3 9.78 15.78 -6.11
C ARG A 3 9.18 14.83 -7.17
N ARG A 4 9.96 13.86 -7.68
CA ARG A 4 9.52 12.91 -8.71
C ARG A 4 9.51 11.51 -8.14
N LEU A 5 8.51 10.73 -8.57
CA LEU A 5 8.43 9.29 -8.35
C LEU A 5 9.71 8.61 -8.86
N SER A 6 10.25 7.71 -8.06
CA SER A 6 11.47 6.97 -8.35
C SER A 6 11.33 5.49 -7.97
N GLN A 7 12.30 4.67 -8.36
CA GLN A 7 12.31 3.25 -8.02
C GLN A 7 12.30 3.01 -6.49
N ALA A 8 12.86 3.93 -5.71
CA ALA A 8 12.82 3.86 -4.25
C ALA A 8 11.38 3.91 -3.72
N ASP A 9 10.50 4.70 -4.35
CA ASP A 9 9.10 4.78 -3.95
C ASP A 9 8.36 3.47 -4.23
N LEU A 10 8.64 2.85 -5.38
CA LEU A 10 8.06 1.57 -5.76
C LEU A 10 8.54 0.43 -4.86
N ALA A 11 9.84 0.40 -4.53
CA ALA A 11 10.41 -0.58 -3.62
C ALA A 11 9.78 -0.46 -2.22
N ALA A 12 9.70 0.75 -1.68
CA ALA A 12 9.06 0.98 -0.38
C ALA A 12 7.57 0.61 -0.40
N ALA A 13 6.83 1.00 -1.43
CA ALA A 13 5.41 0.67 -1.53
C ALA A 13 5.15 -0.84 -1.68
N ALA A 14 6.02 -1.58 -2.37
CA ALA A 14 5.91 -3.03 -2.49
C ALA A 14 6.12 -3.74 -1.13
N HIS A 15 7.04 -3.27 -0.29
CA HIS A 15 7.19 -3.82 1.05
C HIS A 15 6.01 -3.44 1.96
N LEU A 16 5.56 -2.19 1.89
CA LEU A 16 4.42 -1.73 2.67
C LEU A 16 3.12 -2.41 2.26
N SER A 17 2.91 -2.75 0.99
CA SER A 17 1.71 -3.47 0.57
C SER A 17 1.61 -4.85 1.17
N VAL A 18 2.74 -5.56 1.35
CA VAL A 18 2.74 -6.85 2.04
C VAL A 18 2.34 -6.66 3.50
N LEU A 19 2.91 -5.68 4.19
CA LEU A 19 2.55 -5.38 5.59
C LEU A 19 1.08 -4.91 5.74
N ASP A 20 0.59 -4.12 4.78
CA ASP A 20 -0.80 -3.65 4.72
C ASP A 20 -1.77 -4.81 4.48
N TYR A 21 -1.39 -5.80 3.67
CA TYR A 21 -2.18 -7.01 3.45
C TYR A 21 -2.46 -7.75 4.77
N PHE A 22 -1.45 -7.84 5.65
CA PHE A 22 -1.58 -8.48 6.96
C PHE A 22 -2.15 -7.55 8.05
N GLY A 23 -2.37 -6.26 7.76
CA GLY A 23 -2.89 -5.30 8.73
C GLY A 23 -1.88 -4.89 9.81
N GLU A 24 -0.58 -5.06 9.57
CA GLU A 24 0.50 -4.79 10.54
C GLU A 24 0.84 -3.28 10.66
N ILE A 25 0.25 -2.44 9.82
CA ILE A 25 0.53 -0.99 9.79
C ILE A 25 -0.58 -0.22 10.51
N ALA A 26 -0.23 0.42 11.61
CA ALA A 26 -1.09 1.39 12.29
C ALA A 26 -1.09 2.74 11.55
N TRP A 27 -1.85 2.85 10.45
CA TRP A 27 -1.90 4.04 9.58
C TRP A 27 -2.24 5.36 10.31
N ALA A 28 -3.01 5.28 11.40
CA ALA A 28 -3.37 6.43 12.24
C ALA A 28 -2.14 7.13 12.86
N ASN A 29 -1.07 6.38 13.15
CA ASN A 29 0.14 6.91 13.78
C ASN A 29 1.06 7.61 12.77
N TRP A 30 0.84 7.41 11.47
CA TRP A 30 1.75 7.85 10.40
C TRP A 30 1.01 8.59 9.28
N PRO A 31 0.39 9.75 9.56
CA PRO A 31 -0.47 10.44 8.59
C PRO A 31 0.25 10.86 7.30
N ALA A 32 1.52 11.28 7.39
CA ALA A 32 2.31 11.63 6.22
C ALA A 32 2.61 10.41 5.31
N LEU A 33 2.92 9.25 5.93
CA LEU A 33 3.16 8.01 5.22
C LEU A 33 1.87 7.51 4.56
N LYS A 34 0.74 7.60 5.26
CA LYS A 34 -0.59 7.26 4.77
C LYS A 34 -0.93 8.03 3.49
N ILE A 35 -0.74 9.36 3.50
CA ILE A 35 -1.00 10.21 2.32
C ILE A 35 -0.08 9.84 1.15
N TRP A 36 1.20 9.58 1.40
CA TRP A 36 2.14 9.18 0.36
C TRP A 36 1.78 7.80 -0.23
N TYR A 37 1.42 6.83 0.62
CA TYR A 37 1.09 5.48 0.21
C TYR A 37 -0.25 5.43 -0.54
N SER A 38 -1.28 6.17 -0.10
CA SER A 38 -2.55 6.30 -0.82
C SER A 38 -2.34 6.84 -2.26
N LYS A 39 -1.44 7.82 -2.46
CA LYS A 39 -1.09 8.30 -3.81
C LYS A 39 -0.46 7.21 -4.69
N LEU A 40 0.29 6.28 -4.11
CA LEU A 40 0.90 5.16 -4.85
C LEU A 40 -0.12 4.05 -5.12
N LYS A 41 -0.91 3.71 -4.11
CA LYS A 41 -1.98 2.70 -4.14
C LYS A 41 -3.03 3.00 -5.21
N SER A 42 -3.36 4.28 -5.41
CA SER A 42 -4.32 4.75 -6.42
C SER A 42 -3.82 4.69 -7.87
N ARG A 43 -2.56 4.32 -8.11
CA ARG A 43 -2.00 4.25 -9.47
C ARG A 43 -2.44 2.96 -10.19
N PRO A 44 -2.66 2.98 -11.52
CA PRO A 44 -3.05 1.79 -12.27
C PRO A 44 -2.08 0.61 -12.13
N CYS A 45 -0.78 0.88 -11.96
CA CYS A 45 0.24 -0.15 -11.76
C CYS A 45 0.09 -0.92 -10.45
N PHE A 46 -0.65 -0.40 -9.47
CA PHE A 46 -0.87 -1.03 -8.17
C PHE A 46 -2.09 -1.96 -8.16
N ARG A 47 -3.01 -1.81 -9.13
CA ARG A 47 -4.25 -2.62 -9.18
C ARG A 47 -4.02 -4.14 -9.14
N PRO A 48 -3.06 -4.72 -9.87
CA PRO A 48 -2.79 -6.15 -9.77
C PRO A 48 -2.44 -6.58 -8.35
N LEU A 49 -1.62 -5.79 -7.65
CA LEU A 49 -1.19 -6.05 -6.27
C LEU A 49 -2.35 -5.98 -5.27
N LEU A 50 -3.31 -5.06 -5.50
CA LEU A 50 -4.53 -4.97 -4.68
C LEU A 50 -5.52 -6.10 -4.94
N SER A 51 -5.46 -6.73 -6.13
CA SER A 51 -6.26 -7.90 -6.46
C SER A 51 -5.64 -9.22 -6.00
N ASP A 52 -4.38 -9.21 -5.57
CA ASP A 52 -3.70 -10.42 -5.10
C ASP A 52 -4.40 -10.96 -3.84
N ARG A 53 -4.59 -12.28 -3.81
CA ARG A 53 -5.19 -13.00 -2.69
C ARG A 53 -4.37 -14.25 -2.41
N PHE A 54 -3.99 -14.43 -1.16
CA PHE A 54 -3.28 -15.63 -0.69
C PHE A 54 -4.28 -16.65 -0.16
N ALA A 55 -4.20 -17.89 -0.66
CA ALA A 55 -5.04 -18.97 -0.16
C ALA A 55 -4.79 -19.22 1.33
N GLY A 56 -5.85 -19.15 2.14
CA GLY A 56 -5.76 -19.34 3.59
C GLY A 56 -5.38 -18.09 4.40
N VAL A 57 -5.10 -16.95 3.76
CA VAL A 57 -4.83 -15.69 4.44
C VAL A 57 -5.76 -14.60 3.92
N GLN A 58 -6.68 -14.15 4.77
CA GLN A 58 -7.55 -13.02 4.45
C GLN A 58 -6.76 -11.72 4.53
N ALA A 59 -6.92 -10.86 3.52
CA ALA A 59 -6.39 -9.52 3.53
C ALA A 59 -7.11 -8.68 4.60
N ALA A 60 -6.44 -7.64 5.11
CA ALA A 60 -7.09 -6.61 5.92
C ALA A 60 -8.29 -6.00 5.17
N SER A 61 -9.34 -5.62 5.90
CA SER A 61 -10.60 -5.15 5.30
C SER A 61 -10.47 -3.87 4.49
N TRP A 62 -9.39 -3.11 4.70
CA TRP A 62 -9.08 -1.87 3.99
C TRP A 62 -7.96 -2.04 2.94
N TYR A 63 -7.52 -3.28 2.69
CA TYR A 63 -6.39 -3.54 1.79
C TYR A 63 -6.67 -3.13 0.35
N ASP A 64 -7.89 -3.32 -0.16
CA ASP A 64 -8.28 -2.87 -1.50
C ASP A 64 -8.97 -1.50 -1.53
N ASP A 65 -9.24 -0.92 -0.35
CA ASP A 65 -9.76 0.44 -0.22
C ASP A 65 -8.68 1.48 -0.52
N LEU A 66 -9.03 2.51 -1.29
CA LEU A 66 -8.15 3.62 -1.63
C LEU A 66 -8.24 4.77 -0.60
N ASP A 67 -9.33 4.81 0.17
CA ASP A 67 -9.66 5.83 1.18
C ASP A 67 -9.46 5.36 2.64
N PHE A 68 -8.81 4.20 2.82
CA PHE A 68 -8.37 3.63 4.10
C PHE A 68 -7.66 4.64 5.00
#